data_AF-A0A3B8PHN3-F1
#
_entry.id   AF-A0A3B8PHN3-F1
#
_cell.length_a   1.000
_cell.length_b   1.000
_cell.length_c   1.000
_cell.angle_alpha   90.00
_cell.angle_beta   90.00
_cell.angle_gamma   90.00
#
_symmetry.space_group_name_H-M   'P 1'
#
loop_
_entity.id
_entity.type
_entity.pdbx_description
1 polymer ?
#
loop_
_entity_poly.entity_id
_entity_poly.type
_entity_poly.pdbx_seq_one_letter_code
_entity_poly.pdbx_strand_id
1 'polypeptide(L)'
;MRSLLQLANQGEFAKSLEQIEVVLARKDLDKVEKQRRRAIPFFASQIAQALGRQLSSDDDTAPAHAAFLTSAKYFRHLQENFKPLFPQEAGFGSTVFYNEACALASKDTKKAQASLVEAVELGFNDFKLLKTDKDLEPLRKSGGFDKFIAQQEAVGAKKADEAIGKEMANNKTFPFDFTLPDLDGKPVSLASFQGKVVIVDVWGTWCPPCRAEVPHFVELQKTYG
;
A
#
# COMPACT_ATOMS: atom_id res chain seq x y z
N MET A 1 -22.85 -3.04 3.67
CA MET A 1 -21.51 -3.50 4.10
C MET A 1 -21.39 -5.02 4.16
N ARG A 2 -22.26 -5.79 4.86
CA ARG A 2 -22.15 -7.27 4.85
C ARG A 2 -22.29 -7.88 3.44
N SER A 3 -23.27 -7.44 2.64
CA SER A 3 -23.43 -7.87 1.25
C SER A 3 -22.24 -7.49 0.35
N LEU A 4 -21.68 -6.30 0.57
CA LEU A 4 -20.51 -5.78 -0.16
C LEU A 4 -19.27 -6.65 0.05
N LEU A 5 -18.96 -6.94 1.32
CA LEU A 5 -17.80 -7.76 1.67
C LEU A 5 -17.97 -9.20 1.18
N GLN A 6 -19.21 -9.71 1.18
CA GLN A 6 -19.49 -11.04 0.63
C GLN A 6 -19.17 -11.11 -0.87
N LEU A 7 -19.64 -10.14 -1.67
CA LEU A 7 -19.35 -10.09 -3.10
C LEU A 7 -17.86 -9.91 -3.37
N ALA A 8 -17.19 -9.01 -2.65
CA ALA A 8 -15.76 -8.79 -2.80
C ALA A 8 -14.95 -10.07 -2.45
N ASN A 9 -15.36 -10.80 -1.42
CA ASN A 9 -14.74 -12.08 -1.04
C ASN A 9 -14.97 -13.18 -2.08
N GLN A 10 -15.98 -13.04 -2.95
CA GLN A 10 -16.26 -13.93 -4.08
C GLN A 10 -15.53 -13.50 -5.36
N GLY A 11 -14.75 -12.41 -5.33
CA GLY A 11 -14.11 -11.83 -6.51
C GLY A 11 -15.06 -11.00 -7.39
N GLU A 12 -16.29 -10.74 -6.94
CA GLU A 12 -17.27 -9.93 -7.67
C GLU A 12 -17.07 -8.43 -7.40
N PHE A 13 -15.87 -7.91 -7.69
CA PHE A 13 -15.50 -6.54 -7.34
C PHE A 13 -16.32 -5.48 -8.09
N ALA A 14 -16.63 -5.68 -9.38
CA ALA A 14 -17.45 -4.74 -10.15
C ALA A 14 -18.85 -4.56 -9.54
N LYS A 15 -19.54 -5.66 -9.24
CA LYS A 15 -20.86 -5.62 -8.57
C LYS A 15 -20.78 -5.03 -7.16
N SER A 16 -19.67 -5.25 -6.47
CA SER A 16 -19.42 -4.64 -5.16
C SER A 16 -19.30 -3.11 -5.26
N LEU A 17 -18.65 -2.58 -6.31
CA LEU A 17 -18.55 -1.13 -6.54
C LEU A 17 -19.91 -0.51 -6.89
N GLU A 18 -20.73 -1.16 -7.72
CA GLU A 18 -22.09 -0.69 -8.03
C GLU A 18 -22.93 -0.52 -6.76
N GLN A 19 -22.89 -1.50 -5.85
CA GLN A 19 -23.60 -1.40 -4.57
C GLN A 19 -23.05 -0.28 -3.66
N ILE A 20 -21.75 0.04 -3.74
CA ILE A 20 -21.17 1.16 -2.99
C ILE A 20 -21.72 2.50 -3.49
N GLU A 21 -21.87 2.67 -4.80
CA GLU A 21 -22.44 3.90 -5.38
C GLU A 21 -23.88 4.11 -4.88
N VAL A 22 -24.68 3.05 -4.79
CA VAL A 22 -26.01 3.10 -4.18
C VAL A 22 -25.95 3.57 -2.72
N VAL A 23 -24.98 3.07 -1.94
CA VAL A 23 -24.81 3.50 -0.54
C VAL A 23 -24.40 4.98 -0.45
N LEU A 24 -23.49 5.43 -1.31
CA LEU A 24 -23.03 6.82 -1.35
C LEU A 24 -24.12 7.79 -1.80
N ALA A 25 -25.08 7.33 -2.62
CA ALA A 25 -26.21 8.13 -3.08
C ALA A 25 -27.34 8.30 -2.04
N ARG A 26 -27.24 7.65 -0.87
CA ARG A 26 -28.26 7.73 0.18
C ARG A 26 -28.37 9.14 0.77
N LYS A 27 -29.59 9.68 0.81
CA LYS A 27 -29.89 11.00 1.39
C LYS A 27 -29.72 11.06 2.91
N ASP A 28 -29.75 9.93 3.59
CA ASP A 28 -29.62 9.81 5.05
C ASP A 28 -28.20 9.44 5.49
N LEU A 29 -27.23 9.44 4.57
CA LEU A 29 -25.87 9.01 4.87
C LEU A 29 -25.22 9.90 5.93
N ASP A 30 -25.54 11.20 5.94
CA ASP A 30 -25.10 12.17 6.94
C ASP A 30 -25.48 11.79 8.38
N LYS A 31 -26.62 11.10 8.56
CA LYS A 31 -27.09 10.58 9.86
C LYS A 31 -26.33 9.34 10.34
N VAL A 32 -25.52 8.72 9.46
CA VAL A 32 -24.69 7.58 9.82
C VAL A 32 -23.43 8.06 10.57
N GLU A 33 -23.05 7.29 11.59
CA GLU A 33 -21.85 7.51 12.39
C GLU A 33 -20.61 7.80 11.51
N LYS A 34 -19.82 8.82 11.89
CA LYS A 34 -18.67 9.31 11.12
C LYS A 34 -17.68 8.20 10.77
N GLN A 35 -17.37 7.29 11.70
CA GLN A 35 -16.43 6.19 11.44
C GLN A 35 -16.96 5.19 10.41
N ARG A 36 -18.26 4.91 10.43
CA ARG A 36 -18.90 4.06 9.42
C ARG A 36 -18.92 4.75 8.06
N ARG A 37 -19.14 6.07 8.02
CA ARG A 37 -19.02 6.85 6.78
C ARG A 37 -17.60 6.86 6.23
N ARG A 38 -16.57 7.01 7.08
CA ARG A 38 -15.15 6.93 6.70
C ARG A 38 -14.80 5.61 6.02
N ALA A 39 -15.33 4.51 6.54
CA ALA A 39 -15.03 3.18 6.01
C ALA A 39 -15.55 2.96 4.58
N ILE A 40 -16.61 3.67 4.15
CA ILE A 40 -17.20 3.49 2.81
C ILE A 40 -16.21 3.84 1.68
N PRO A 41 -15.67 5.07 1.57
CA PRO A 41 -14.71 5.40 0.52
C PRO A 41 -13.41 4.60 0.65
N PHE A 42 -12.99 4.25 1.87
CA PHE A 42 -11.80 3.41 2.05
C PHE A 42 -12.00 2.00 1.48
N PHE A 43 -13.13 1.35 1.76
CA PHE A 43 -13.44 0.04 1.17
C PHE A 43 -13.69 0.12 -0.33
N ALA A 44 -14.34 1.18 -0.82
CA ALA A 44 -14.54 1.42 -2.24
C ALA A 44 -13.20 1.48 -2.99
N SER A 45 -12.25 2.22 -2.43
CA SER A 45 -10.91 2.34 -2.99
C SER A 45 -10.17 1.00 -2.99
N GLN A 46 -10.27 0.19 -1.92
CA GLN A 46 -9.69 -1.15 -1.84
C GLN A 46 -10.28 -2.13 -2.86
N ILE A 47 -11.61 -2.15 -3.01
CA ILE A 47 -12.29 -3.00 -3.99
C ILE A 47 -11.89 -2.61 -5.40
N ALA A 48 -11.79 -1.31 -5.70
CA ALA A 48 -11.35 -0.83 -6.99
C ALA A 48 -9.86 -1.19 -7.27
N GLN A 49 -8.97 -1.15 -6.27
CA GLN A 49 -7.61 -1.68 -6.43
C GLN A 49 -7.60 -3.18 -6.72
N ALA A 50 -8.45 -3.96 -6.04
CA ALA A 50 -8.55 -5.39 -6.26
C ALA A 50 -9.08 -5.71 -7.66
N LEU A 51 -10.09 -4.98 -8.13
CA LEU A 51 -10.58 -5.07 -9.50
C LEU A 51 -9.48 -4.72 -10.51
N GLY A 52 -8.73 -3.65 -10.28
CA GLY A 52 -7.61 -3.26 -11.14
C GLY A 52 -6.59 -4.39 -11.28
N ARG A 53 -6.16 -5.00 -10.17
CA ARG A 53 -5.26 -6.16 -10.19
C ARG A 53 -5.86 -7.39 -10.88
N GLN A 54 -7.16 -7.66 -10.70
CA GLN A 54 -7.84 -8.76 -11.39
C GLN A 54 -7.89 -8.56 -12.91
N LEU A 55 -8.01 -7.31 -13.35
CA LEU A 55 -8.08 -6.93 -14.76
C LEU A 55 -6.71 -6.67 -15.39
N SER A 56 -5.63 -6.62 -14.59
CA SER A 56 -4.28 -6.41 -15.08
C SER A 56 -3.88 -7.55 -16.01
N SER A 57 -3.62 -7.20 -17.28
CA SER A 57 -3.12 -8.12 -18.29
C SER A 57 -2.01 -7.43 -19.09
N ASP A 58 -1.12 -8.22 -19.71
CA ASP A 58 -0.07 -7.67 -20.56
C ASP A 58 -0.60 -7.13 -21.90
N ASP A 59 -1.73 -7.65 -22.37
CA ASP A 59 -2.30 -7.33 -23.69
C ASP A 59 -3.25 -6.12 -23.67
N ASP A 60 -3.96 -5.90 -22.56
CA ASP A 60 -4.86 -4.75 -22.39
C ASP A 60 -4.86 -4.24 -20.94
N THR A 61 -4.29 -3.06 -20.74
CA THR A 61 -4.22 -2.39 -19.44
C THR A 61 -5.37 -1.42 -19.21
N ALA A 62 -6.20 -1.12 -20.23
CA ALA A 62 -7.23 -0.09 -20.12
C ALA A 62 -8.29 -0.38 -19.04
N PRO A 63 -8.82 -1.62 -18.90
CA PRO A 63 -9.78 -1.95 -17.84
C PRO A 63 -9.17 -1.82 -16.43
N ALA A 64 -7.91 -2.27 -16.26
CA ALA A 64 -7.18 -2.12 -15.00
C ALA A 64 -6.96 -0.65 -14.64
N HIS A 65 -6.51 0.15 -15.60
CA HIS A 65 -6.33 1.60 -15.45
C HIS A 65 -7.63 2.31 -15.03
N ALA A 66 -8.77 1.96 -15.63
CA ALA A 66 -10.05 2.54 -15.24
C ALA A 66 -10.42 2.23 -13.77
N ALA A 67 -10.14 1.00 -13.31
CA ALA A 67 -10.34 0.62 -11.92
C ALA A 67 -9.38 1.37 -10.97
N PHE A 68 -8.11 1.56 -11.34
CA PHE A 68 -7.17 2.33 -10.52
C PHE A 68 -7.53 3.82 -10.42
N LEU A 69 -8.00 4.44 -11.51
CA LEU A 69 -8.53 5.81 -11.47
C LEU A 69 -9.76 5.91 -10.54
N THR A 70 -10.64 4.91 -10.59
CA THR A 70 -11.81 4.82 -9.69
C THR A 70 -11.37 4.70 -8.24
N SER A 71 -10.34 3.90 -7.97
CA SER A 71 -9.76 3.77 -6.64
C SER A 71 -9.20 5.09 -6.10
N ALA A 72 -8.47 5.83 -6.93
CA ALA A 72 -7.90 7.14 -6.57
C ALA A 72 -8.99 8.18 -6.29
N LYS A 73 -10.08 8.19 -7.06
CA LYS A 73 -11.26 9.03 -6.80
C LYS A 73 -11.82 8.79 -5.40
N TYR A 74 -12.05 7.53 -5.01
CA TYR A 74 -12.56 7.20 -3.69
C TYR A 74 -11.56 7.53 -2.57
N PHE A 75 -10.27 7.32 -2.81
CA PHE A 75 -9.24 7.63 -1.82
C PHE A 75 -9.08 9.15 -1.60
N ARG A 76 -9.14 9.97 -2.65
CA ARG A 76 -9.17 11.44 -2.51
C ARG A 76 -10.39 11.90 -1.72
N HIS A 77 -11.57 11.31 -1.96
CA HIS A 77 -12.74 11.61 -1.14
C HIS A 77 -12.52 11.29 0.35
N LEU A 78 -11.85 10.16 0.65
CA LEU A 78 -11.43 9.84 2.03
C LEU A 78 -10.50 10.92 2.60
N GLN A 79 -9.43 11.28 1.86
CA GLN A 79 -8.45 12.28 2.29
C GLN A 79 -9.06 13.66 2.52
N GLU A 80 -9.99 14.10 1.67
CA GLU A 80 -10.63 15.41 1.77
C GLU A 80 -11.56 15.51 2.98
N ASN A 81 -12.31 14.44 3.27
CA ASN A 81 -13.42 14.46 4.23
C ASN A 81 -13.06 13.86 5.60
N PHE A 82 -11.99 13.07 5.70
CA PHE A 82 -11.65 12.31 6.91
C PHE A 82 -10.17 12.45 7.29
N LYS A 83 -9.80 13.63 7.81
CA LYS A 83 -8.46 13.92 8.33
C LYS A 83 -8.39 13.76 9.85
N PRO A 84 -7.24 13.33 10.41
CA PRO A 84 -6.08 12.78 9.69
C PRO A 84 -6.36 11.36 9.16
N LEU A 85 -5.62 10.94 8.13
CA LEU A 85 -5.58 9.54 7.71
C LEU A 85 -5.00 8.66 8.83
N PHE A 86 -5.50 7.44 8.95
CA PHE A 86 -4.86 6.42 9.78
C PHE A 86 -3.60 5.89 9.08
N PRO A 87 -2.60 5.38 9.82
CA PRO A 87 -1.36 4.86 9.21
C PRO A 87 -1.62 3.81 8.12
N GLN A 88 -2.58 2.92 8.34
CA GLN A 88 -2.95 1.88 7.38
C GLN A 88 -3.59 2.46 6.10
N GLU A 89 -4.34 3.55 6.23
CA GLU A 89 -4.92 4.24 5.08
C GLU A 89 -3.85 4.98 4.29
N ALA A 90 -2.89 5.64 4.97
CA ALA A 90 -1.79 6.33 4.30
C ALA A 90 -0.94 5.35 3.48
N GLY A 91 -0.50 4.24 4.08
CA GLY A 91 0.26 3.21 3.37
C GLY A 91 -0.51 2.56 2.21
N PHE A 92 -1.83 2.43 2.31
CA PHE A 92 -2.65 2.01 1.18
C PHE A 92 -2.73 3.09 0.09
N GLY A 93 -2.91 4.35 0.48
CA GLY A 93 -3.00 5.49 -0.43
C GLY A 93 -1.77 5.70 -1.28
N SER A 94 -0.58 5.38 -0.77
CA SER A 94 0.67 5.47 -1.55
C SER A 94 0.62 4.55 -2.78
N THR A 95 0.15 3.31 -2.63
CA THR A 95 -0.08 2.37 -3.73
C THR A 95 -1.19 2.86 -4.67
N VAL A 96 -2.25 3.45 -4.11
CA VAL A 96 -3.37 3.98 -4.91
C VAL A 96 -2.89 5.03 -5.91
N PHE A 97 -2.11 6.00 -5.44
CA PHE A 97 -1.64 7.09 -6.30
C PHE A 97 -0.49 6.68 -7.22
N TYR A 98 0.31 5.69 -6.83
CA TYR A 98 1.24 5.05 -7.75
C TYR A 98 0.49 4.43 -8.96
N ASN A 99 -0.51 3.60 -8.71
CA ASN A 99 -1.29 2.96 -9.78
C ASN A 99 -2.09 3.97 -10.62
N GLU A 100 -2.55 5.06 -9.98
CA GLU A 100 -3.16 6.17 -10.71
C GLU A 100 -2.17 6.85 -11.65
N ALA A 101 -0.93 7.09 -11.21
CA ALA A 101 0.11 7.67 -12.05
C ALA A 101 0.40 6.78 -13.27
N CYS A 102 0.49 5.47 -13.09
CA CYS A 102 0.61 4.51 -14.19
C CYS A 102 -0.56 4.64 -15.19
N ALA A 103 -1.80 4.69 -14.68
CA ALA A 103 -2.99 4.85 -15.50
C ALA A 103 -3.09 6.19 -16.27
N LEU A 104 -2.39 7.23 -15.78
CA LEU A 104 -2.38 8.57 -16.35
C LEU A 104 -1.15 8.86 -17.22
N ALA A 105 -0.07 8.08 -17.12
CA ALA A 105 1.22 8.42 -17.71
C ALA A 105 1.17 8.71 -19.22
N SER A 106 0.38 7.93 -19.98
CA SER A 106 0.17 8.14 -21.42
C SER A 106 -0.89 9.19 -21.77
N LYS A 107 -1.70 9.62 -20.80
CA LYS A 107 -2.88 10.48 -21.01
C LYS A 107 -2.64 11.92 -20.58
N ASP A 108 -2.00 12.10 -19.42
CA ASP A 108 -1.75 13.39 -18.79
C ASP A 108 -0.53 13.28 -17.86
N THR A 109 0.65 13.59 -18.40
CA THR A 109 1.93 13.46 -17.67
C THR A 109 2.00 14.38 -16.45
N LYS A 110 1.33 15.54 -16.49
CA LYS A 110 1.29 16.47 -15.35
C LYS A 110 0.49 15.89 -14.20
N LYS A 111 -0.69 15.31 -14.49
CA LYS A 111 -1.46 14.62 -13.45
C LYS A 111 -0.76 13.36 -12.95
N ALA A 112 -0.11 12.60 -13.83
CA ALA A 112 0.69 11.45 -13.41
C ALA A 112 1.80 11.83 -12.43
N GLN A 113 2.53 12.93 -12.70
CA GLN A 113 3.53 13.46 -11.76
C GLN A 113 2.90 13.90 -10.44
N ALA A 114 1.75 14.58 -10.48
CA ALA A 114 1.04 14.97 -9.26
C ALA A 114 0.64 13.75 -8.41
N SER A 115 0.13 12.69 -9.04
CA SER A 115 -0.17 11.42 -8.36
C SER A 115 1.09 10.79 -7.76
N LEU A 116 2.25 10.80 -8.45
CA LEU A 116 3.50 10.30 -7.86
C LEU A 116 3.96 11.12 -6.65
N VAL A 117 3.76 12.44 -6.66
CA VAL A 117 4.03 13.28 -5.47
C VAL A 117 3.11 12.87 -4.33
N GLU A 118 1.80 12.70 -4.57
CA GLU A 118 0.87 12.22 -3.54
C GLU A 118 1.26 10.84 -3.01
N ALA A 119 1.72 9.93 -3.89
CA ALA A 119 2.17 8.60 -3.51
C ALA A 119 3.34 8.66 -2.53
N VAL A 120 4.37 9.46 -2.85
CA VAL A 120 5.58 9.63 -2.02
C VAL A 120 5.25 10.34 -0.71
N GLU A 121 4.38 11.36 -0.75
CA GLU A 121 3.89 12.03 0.46
C GLU A 121 3.20 11.08 1.43
N LEU A 122 2.57 10.02 0.92
CA LEU A 122 1.92 8.95 1.68
C LEU A 122 2.83 7.75 1.99
N GLY A 123 4.11 7.81 1.62
CA GLY A 123 5.12 6.81 1.99
C GLY A 123 5.49 5.81 0.89
N PHE A 124 5.17 6.08 -0.37
CA PHE A 124 5.74 5.29 -1.49
C PHE A 124 7.26 5.45 -1.53
N ASN A 125 8.00 4.35 -1.58
CA ASN A 125 9.47 4.35 -1.51
C ASN A 125 10.17 3.42 -2.53
N ASP A 126 9.45 2.76 -3.44
CA ASP A 126 10.06 1.93 -4.49
C ASP A 126 10.45 2.76 -5.71
N PHE A 127 11.48 3.60 -5.54
CA PHE A 127 12.00 4.45 -6.63
C PHE A 127 12.65 3.66 -7.76
N LYS A 128 13.03 2.40 -7.52
CA LYS A 128 13.50 1.50 -8.57
C LYS A 128 12.33 1.15 -9.49
N LEU A 129 11.19 0.79 -8.93
CA LEU A 129 9.97 0.51 -9.69
C LEU A 129 9.55 1.72 -10.55
N LEU A 130 9.62 2.95 -10.03
CA LEU A 130 9.31 4.15 -10.84
C LEU A 130 10.20 4.28 -12.09
N LYS A 131 11.45 3.84 -12.00
CA LYS A 131 12.43 3.87 -13.09
C LYS A 131 12.23 2.74 -14.09
N THR A 132 11.64 1.60 -13.68
CA THR A 132 11.56 0.38 -14.50
C THR A 132 10.15 0.00 -14.96
N ASP A 133 9.09 0.48 -14.29
CA ASP A 133 7.71 0.08 -14.61
C ASP A 133 7.31 0.56 -16.02
N LYS A 134 6.80 -0.36 -16.84
CA LYS A 134 6.44 -0.11 -18.25
C LYS A 134 5.38 0.98 -18.40
N ASP A 135 4.41 1.06 -17.49
CA ASP A 135 3.29 2.00 -17.61
C ASP A 135 3.75 3.46 -17.44
N LEU A 136 4.87 3.67 -16.73
CA LEU A 136 5.48 4.99 -16.54
C LEU A 136 6.42 5.41 -17.68
N GLU A 137 6.65 4.57 -18.71
CA GLU A 137 7.52 4.91 -19.83
C GLU A 137 7.16 6.22 -20.55
N PRO A 138 5.87 6.52 -20.84
CA PRO A 138 5.49 7.79 -21.46
C PRO A 138 5.90 9.00 -20.62
N LEU A 139 5.82 8.86 -19.28
CA LEU A 139 6.22 9.90 -18.35
C LEU A 139 7.74 10.07 -18.30
N ARG A 140 8.52 8.98 -18.39
CA ARG A 140 9.98 9.05 -18.52
C ARG A 140 10.42 9.79 -19.79
N LYS A 141 9.70 9.56 -20.89
CA LYS A 141 9.95 10.19 -22.19
C LYS A 141 9.55 11.66 -22.28
N SER A 142 8.73 12.18 -21.36
CA SER A 142 8.30 13.58 -21.40
C SER A 142 9.36 14.61 -20.96
N GLY A 143 10.56 14.15 -20.60
CA GLY A 143 11.67 14.99 -20.15
C GLY A 143 11.55 15.43 -18.69
N GLY A 144 12.70 15.66 -18.04
CA GLY A 144 12.76 16.11 -16.64
C GLY A 144 12.42 15.05 -15.59
N PHE A 145 12.11 13.82 -16.00
CA PHE A 145 11.73 12.73 -15.10
C PHE A 145 12.85 12.38 -14.10
N ASP A 146 14.10 12.29 -14.54
CA ASP A 146 15.22 11.96 -13.64
C ASP A 146 15.38 12.98 -12.51
N LYS A 147 15.27 14.28 -12.86
CA LYS A 147 15.31 15.36 -11.86
C LYS A 147 14.10 15.29 -10.92
N PHE A 148 12.92 15.01 -11.47
CA PHE A 148 11.70 14.83 -10.68
C PHE A 148 11.85 13.68 -9.69
N ILE A 149 12.29 12.50 -10.13
CA ILE A 149 12.47 11.33 -9.27
C ILE A 149 13.56 11.56 -8.24
N ALA A 150 14.70 12.17 -8.60
CA ALA A 150 15.73 12.52 -7.62
C ALA A 150 15.19 13.44 -6.51
N GLN A 151 14.32 14.40 -6.87
CA GLN A 151 13.64 15.24 -5.87
C GLN A 151 12.69 14.42 -5.00
N GLN A 152 11.88 13.54 -5.58
CA GLN A 152 10.95 12.71 -4.82
C GLN A 152 11.66 11.69 -3.92
N GLU A 153 12.79 11.16 -4.37
CA GLU A 153 13.63 10.23 -3.61
C GLU A 153 14.18 10.90 -2.34
N ALA A 154 14.64 12.15 -2.44
CA ALA A 154 15.05 12.95 -1.28
C ALA A 154 13.88 13.25 -0.32
N VAL A 155 12.69 13.55 -0.85
CA VAL A 155 11.48 13.76 -0.02
C VAL A 155 11.09 12.48 0.70
N GLY A 156 11.05 11.35 -0.01
CA GLY A 156 10.72 10.04 0.55
C GLY A 156 11.71 9.61 1.62
N ALA A 157 13.01 9.79 1.39
CA ALA A 157 14.05 9.50 2.37
C ALA A 157 13.87 10.33 3.65
N LYS A 158 13.70 11.65 3.51
CA LYS A 158 13.46 12.54 4.67
C LYS A 158 12.23 12.13 5.47
N LYS A 159 11.12 11.79 4.80
CA LYS A 159 9.90 11.33 5.46
C LYS A 159 10.07 10.00 6.16
N ALA A 160 10.79 9.07 5.55
CA ALA A 160 11.12 7.79 6.17
C ALA A 160 11.93 8.00 7.45
N ASP A 161 12.95 8.87 7.42
CA ASP A 161 13.75 9.22 8.59
C ASP A 161 12.89 9.85 9.71
N GLU A 162 12.01 10.80 9.37
CA GLU A 162 11.08 11.42 10.32
C GLU A 162 10.11 10.40 10.93
N ALA A 163 9.57 9.48 10.12
CA ALA A 163 8.66 8.44 10.57
C ALA A 163 9.38 7.45 11.52
N ILE A 164 10.57 6.98 11.14
CA ILE A 164 11.40 6.10 11.97
C ILE A 164 11.76 6.80 13.28
N GLY A 165 12.20 8.06 13.23
CA GLY A 165 12.53 8.84 14.42
C GLY A 165 11.34 8.97 15.38
N LYS A 166 10.13 9.18 14.86
CA LYS A 166 8.90 9.25 15.66
C LYS A 166 8.52 7.89 16.26
N GLU A 167 8.62 6.81 15.48
CA GLU A 167 8.35 5.46 15.99
C GLU A 167 9.36 5.09 17.08
N MET A 168 10.65 5.30 16.84
CA MET A 168 11.71 5.03 17.82
C MET A 168 11.56 5.85 19.11
N ALA A 169 11.16 7.12 19.01
CA ALA A 169 10.91 7.97 20.18
C ALA A 169 9.76 7.47 21.06
N ASN A 170 8.76 6.82 20.45
CA ASN A 170 7.62 6.25 21.16
C ASN A 170 7.82 4.77 21.49
N ASN A 171 8.86 4.14 20.97
CA ASN A 171 9.13 2.73 21.17
C ASN A 171 9.60 2.49 22.60
N LYS A 172 8.75 1.84 23.39
CA LYS A 172 9.09 1.42 24.75
C LYS A 172 9.53 -0.03 24.68
N THR A 173 10.73 -0.30 25.21
CA THR A 173 11.15 -1.68 25.45
C THR A 173 10.12 -2.35 26.34
N PHE A 174 9.73 -3.56 25.98
CA PHE A 174 8.94 -4.43 26.84
C PHE A 174 9.78 -5.67 27.19
N PRO A 175 9.53 -6.33 28.32
CA PRO A 175 10.19 -7.59 28.63
C PRO A 175 9.85 -8.61 27.55
N PHE A 176 10.83 -8.96 26.73
CA PHE A 176 10.71 -9.95 25.68
C PHE A 176 11.94 -10.86 25.75
N ASP A 177 11.72 -12.08 26.19
CA ASP A 177 12.73 -13.11 26.29
C ASP A 177 12.08 -14.47 26.04
N PHE A 178 12.82 -15.38 25.41
CA PHE A 178 12.39 -16.74 25.16
C PHE A 178 13.58 -17.65 24.95
N THR A 179 13.36 -18.94 25.22
CA THR A 179 14.24 -20.03 24.80
C THR A 179 13.38 -21.05 24.08
N LEU A 180 13.73 -21.33 22.82
CA LEU A 180 13.01 -22.26 21.96
C LEU A 180 13.98 -23.29 21.36
N PRO A 181 13.55 -24.54 21.11
CA PRO A 181 14.37 -25.49 20.39
C PRO A 181 14.53 -25.06 18.92
N ASP A 182 15.73 -25.22 18.37
CA ASP A 182 15.96 -25.18 16.93
C ASP A 182 15.46 -26.46 16.23
N LEU A 183 15.72 -26.58 14.92
CA LEU A 183 15.32 -27.74 14.12
C LEU A 183 16.00 -29.06 14.54
N ASP A 184 17.14 -28.98 15.25
CA ASP A 184 17.86 -30.15 15.80
C ASP A 184 17.44 -30.44 17.26
N GLY A 185 16.52 -29.66 17.83
CA GLY A 185 16.09 -29.76 19.22
C GLY A 185 17.04 -29.09 20.22
N LYS A 186 18.04 -28.34 19.77
CA LYS A 186 18.97 -27.62 20.66
C LYS A 186 18.32 -26.33 21.17
N PRO A 187 18.45 -26.00 22.46
CA PRO A 187 17.87 -24.77 22.99
C PRO A 187 18.61 -23.54 22.45
N VAL A 188 17.85 -22.60 21.89
CA VAL A 188 18.32 -21.29 21.43
C VAL A 188 17.62 -20.21 22.25
N SER A 189 18.40 -19.38 22.94
CA SER A 189 17.89 -18.26 23.75
C SER A 189 18.04 -16.94 23.00
N LEU A 190 17.06 -16.05 23.13
CA LEU A 190 17.14 -14.69 22.59
C LEU A 190 18.37 -13.94 23.13
N ALA A 191 18.75 -14.18 24.39
CA ALA A 191 19.94 -13.57 25.01
C ALA A 191 21.25 -13.91 24.28
N SER A 192 21.32 -15.03 23.57
CA SER A 192 22.51 -15.40 22.77
C SER A 192 22.77 -14.46 21.59
N PHE A 193 21.79 -13.64 21.21
CA PHE A 193 21.89 -12.65 20.14
C PHE A 193 22.12 -11.23 20.64
N GLN A 194 22.48 -11.04 21.92
CA GLN A 194 22.72 -9.72 22.49
C GLN A 194 23.76 -8.93 21.69
N GLY A 195 23.45 -7.66 21.41
CA GLY A 195 24.29 -6.77 20.60
C GLY A 195 24.12 -6.92 19.08
N LYS A 196 23.27 -7.85 18.62
CA LYS A 196 22.88 -7.98 17.21
C LYS A 196 21.50 -7.38 16.97
N VAL A 197 21.28 -6.93 15.74
CA VAL A 197 19.92 -6.67 15.25
C VAL A 197 19.26 -8.02 14.98
N VAL A 198 18.13 -8.28 15.62
CA VAL A 198 17.40 -9.55 15.52
C VAL A 198 16.01 -9.27 14.98
N ILE A 199 15.63 -9.99 13.92
CA ILE A 199 14.25 -10.04 13.45
C ILE A 199 13.63 -11.34 13.96
N VAL A 200 12.50 -11.22 14.65
CA VAL A 200 11.71 -12.37 15.11
C VAL A 200 10.46 -12.46 14.25
N ASP A 201 10.42 -13.45 13.38
CA ASP A 201 9.29 -13.73 12.50
C ASP A 201 8.45 -14.91 13.04
N VAL A 202 7.16 -14.68 13.24
CA VAL A 202 6.21 -15.68 13.77
C VAL A 202 5.27 -16.10 12.65
N TRP A 203 5.55 -17.26 12.05
CA TRP A 203 4.90 -17.71 10.83
C TRP A 203 4.46 -19.18 10.88
N GLY A 204 3.83 -19.66 9.80
CA GLY A 204 3.47 -21.07 9.64
C GLY A 204 3.33 -21.49 8.17
N THR A 205 3.57 -22.77 7.88
CA THR A 205 3.51 -23.33 6.52
C THR A 205 2.13 -23.24 5.87
N TRP A 206 1.09 -23.13 6.69
CA TRP A 206 -0.30 -22.97 6.29
C TRP A 206 -0.72 -21.51 6.06
N CYS A 207 0.15 -20.53 6.34
CA CYS A 207 -0.14 -19.11 6.22
C CYS A 207 0.28 -18.59 4.83
N PRO A 208 -0.65 -18.28 3.90
CA PRO A 208 -0.29 -17.82 2.56
C PRO A 208 0.56 -16.54 2.51
N PRO A 209 0.24 -15.44 3.26
CA PRO A 209 1.11 -14.27 3.25
C PRO A 209 2.49 -14.58 3.83
N CYS A 210 2.58 -15.46 4.83
CA CYS A 210 3.86 -15.84 5.41
C CYS A 210 4.75 -16.63 4.44
N ARG A 211 4.17 -17.43 3.53
CA ARG A 211 5.00 -18.06 2.48
C ARG A 211 5.49 -17.05 1.45
N ALA A 212 4.74 -15.97 1.22
CA ALA A 212 5.10 -14.94 0.26
C ALA A 212 6.26 -14.06 0.77
N GLU A 213 6.42 -13.90 2.09
CA GLU A 213 7.53 -13.13 2.68
C GLU A 213 8.87 -13.89 2.75
N VAL A 214 8.85 -15.23 2.83
CA VAL A 214 10.08 -16.05 2.99
C VAL A 214 11.19 -15.73 1.97
N PRO A 215 10.92 -15.59 0.66
CA PRO A 215 11.95 -15.20 -0.30
C PRO A 215 12.63 -13.86 0.02
N HIS A 216 11.89 -12.92 0.60
CA HIS A 216 12.42 -11.62 1.01
C HIS A 216 13.31 -11.76 2.26
N PHE A 217 12.95 -12.61 3.22
CA PHE A 217 13.83 -12.92 4.36
C PHE A 217 15.12 -13.61 3.95
N VAL A 218 15.06 -14.53 2.99
CA VAL A 218 16.26 -15.17 2.42
C VAL A 218 17.18 -14.12 1.80
N GLU A 219 16.64 -13.12 1.10
CA GLU A 219 17.43 -12.05 0.51
C GLU A 219 18.03 -11.10 1.56
N LEU A 220 17.27 -10.76 2.61
CA LEU A 220 17.77 -10.00 3.75
C LEU A 220 18.95 -10.71 4.42
N GLN A 221 18.83 -12.02 4.68
CA GLN A 221 19.91 -12.82 5.27
C GLN A 221 21.15 -12.84 4.38
N LYS A 222 21.01 -12.93 3.05
CA LYS A 222 22.16 -12.87 2.13
C LYS A 222 22.85 -11.51 2.14
N THR A 223 22.08 -10.43 2.32
CA THR A 223 22.59 -9.06 2.22
C THR A 223 23.25 -8.59 3.52
N TYR A 224 22.68 -8.96 4.67
CA TYR A 224 23.05 -8.40 5.97
C TYR A 224 23.49 -9.45 7.01
N GLY A 225 23.35 -10.74 6.71
CA GLY A 225 23.57 -11.84 7.65
C GLY A 225 24.91 -12.54 7.54
#